data_AF-A0A392M5U9-F1
#
_entry.id   AF-A0A392M5U9-F1
#
_cell.length_a   1.000
_cell.length_b   1.000
_cell.length_c   1.000
_cell.angle_alpha   90.00
_cell.angle_beta   90.00
_cell.angle_gamma   90.00
#
_symmetry.space_group_name_H-M   'P 1'
#
loop_
_entity.id
_entity.type
_entity.pdbx_description
1 polymer ?
#
loop_
_entity_poly.entity_id
_entity_poly.type
_entity_poly.pdbx_seq_one_letter_code
_entity_poly.pdbx_strand_id
1 'polypeptide(L)'
;VLDRHCRCNSTRGYSGRKIARDGGSKSYGRRRVSSEKCDVFSGKWVFDNASYPLYNESDCPYMSDQLACHKHGRNDLGYQHWRWQPHDCNLKRWNVKEMWEKLRGKRLMFVGDSLNRGQWISMVCLLQSVIPADKRSMSPNAHLTIFRAEV
;
A
#
# COMPACT_ATOMS: atom_id res chain seq x y z
N VAL A 1 14.44 -20.36 -11.67
CA VAL A 1 13.44 -21.01 -12.55
C VAL A 1 12.08 -20.82 -11.90
N LEU A 2 11.20 -20.01 -12.52
CA LEU A 2 9.82 -19.83 -12.07
C LEU A 2 9.11 -21.18 -12.19
N ASP A 3 8.57 -21.69 -11.10
CA ASP A 3 7.82 -22.94 -11.11
C ASP A 3 6.64 -22.80 -12.09
N ARG A 4 6.61 -23.70 -13.08
CA ARG A 4 5.64 -23.76 -14.19
C ARG A 4 4.20 -23.99 -13.70
N HIS A 5 4.01 -24.16 -12.39
CA HIS A 5 2.75 -24.45 -11.73
C HIS A 5 2.08 -23.25 -11.02
N CYS A 6 2.60 -22.03 -11.13
CA CYS A 6 1.82 -20.84 -10.75
C CYS A 6 0.73 -20.52 -11.78
N ARG A 7 -0.22 -21.43 -11.98
CA ARG A 7 -1.44 -21.15 -12.73
C ARG A 7 -2.34 -20.30 -11.85
N CYS A 8 -2.68 -19.11 -12.33
CA CYS A 8 -3.75 -18.32 -11.76
C CYS A 8 -5.06 -19.05 -12.07
N ASN A 9 -5.60 -19.84 -11.12
CA ASN A 9 -6.87 -20.56 -11.32
C ASN A 9 -8.07 -19.61 -11.48
N SER A 10 -7.94 -18.36 -11.04
CA SER A 10 -8.96 -17.33 -11.21
C SER A 10 -8.31 -15.97 -11.10
N THR A 11 -8.37 -15.20 -12.18
CA THR A 11 -8.27 -13.73 -12.10
C THR A 11 -9.65 -13.22 -11.71
N ARG A 12 -9.79 -12.70 -10.48
CA ARG A 12 -10.91 -11.80 -10.19
C ARG A 12 -10.62 -10.50 -10.92
N GLY A 13 -11.15 -10.37 -12.14
CA GLY A 13 -11.17 -9.09 -12.84
C GLY A 13 -11.76 -8.06 -11.90
N TYR A 14 -11.05 -6.97 -11.68
CA TYR A 14 -11.64 -5.81 -11.02
C TYR A 14 -12.87 -5.44 -11.85
N SER A 15 -14.07 -5.62 -11.28
CA SER A 15 -15.31 -5.19 -11.90
C SER A 15 -15.29 -3.67 -11.89
N GLY A 16 -14.58 -3.08 -12.85
CA GLY A 16 -14.63 -1.65 -13.09
C GLY A 16 -16.09 -1.31 -13.24
N ARG A 17 -16.68 -0.67 -12.22
CA ARG A 17 -17.99 -0.04 -12.35
C ARG A 17 -17.83 0.98 -13.47
N LYS A 18 -18.24 0.61 -14.68
CA LYS A 18 -18.40 1.55 -15.78
C LYS A 18 -19.51 2.49 -15.35
N ILE A 19 -19.16 3.75 -15.18
CA ILE A 19 -20.12 4.82 -14.92
C ILE A 19 -20.82 5.06 -16.26
N ALA A 20 -21.98 4.43 -16.44
CA ALA A 20 -22.81 4.60 -17.62
C ALA A 20 -23.32 6.06 -17.66
N ARG A 21 -23.11 6.70 -18.81
CA ARG A 21 -23.91 7.86 -19.22
C ARG A 21 -25.20 7.29 -19.78
N ASP A 22 -26.33 7.63 -19.18
CA ASP A 22 -27.60 7.48 -19.88
C ASP A 22 -28.43 8.77 -19.78
N GLY A 23 -29.07 9.07 -20.91
CA GLY A 23 -29.81 10.27 -21.23
C GLY A 23 -31.07 10.45 -20.39
N GLY A 24 -31.56 11.68 -20.39
CA GLY A 24 -32.47 12.19 -19.39
C GLY A 24 -33.95 11.81 -19.53
N SER A 25 -34.66 12.03 -18.43
CA SER A 25 -36.00 12.62 -18.41
C SER A 25 -36.17 13.41 -17.10
N LYS A 26 -36.71 14.63 -17.19
CA LYS A 26 -37.00 15.55 -16.07
C LYS A 26 -38.17 14.95 -15.24
N SER A 27 -38.32 15.11 -13.93
CA SER A 27 -38.51 16.41 -13.26
C SER A 27 -38.74 16.26 -11.73
N TYR A 28 -38.30 17.30 -11.00
CA TYR A 28 -38.57 17.76 -9.61
C TYR A 28 -38.30 16.88 -8.37
N GLY A 29 -37.29 17.31 -7.58
CA GLY A 29 -37.32 17.23 -6.12
C GLY A 29 -36.01 16.85 -5.39
N ARG A 30 -35.37 17.86 -4.76
CA ARG A 30 -34.36 17.77 -3.67
C ARG A 30 -32.89 17.52 -4.08
N ARG A 31 -32.00 18.43 -3.63
CA ARG A 31 -30.54 18.53 -3.91
C ARG A 31 -29.86 17.15 -4.04
N ARG A 32 -29.38 16.83 -5.26
CA ARG A 32 -28.30 15.85 -5.44
C ARG A 32 -27.04 16.45 -4.82
N VAL A 33 -26.61 15.94 -3.67
CA VAL A 33 -25.19 16.04 -3.31
C VAL A 33 -24.48 15.22 -4.38
N SER A 34 -23.82 15.90 -5.32
CA SER A 34 -22.84 15.23 -6.16
C SER A 34 -21.86 14.57 -5.21
N SER A 35 -21.79 13.24 -5.23
CA SER A 35 -20.65 12.53 -4.65
C SER A 35 -19.45 12.99 -5.46
N GLU A 36 -18.79 14.06 -5.00
CA GLU A 36 -17.50 14.47 -5.52
C GLU A 36 -16.60 13.25 -5.41
N LYS A 37 -16.16 12.74 -6.55
CA LYS A 37 -15.25 11.61 -6.59
C LYS A 37 -13.94 12.12 -6.02
N CYS A 38 -13.51 11.59 -4.88
CA CYS A 38 -12.23 11.99 -4.33
C CYS A 38 -11.10 11.60 -5.29
N ASP A 39 -10.43 12.61 -5.85
CA ASP A 39 -9.20 12.40 -6.58
C ASP A 39 -8.03 12.26 -5.59
N VAL A 40 -7.57 11.02 -5.39
CA VAL A 40 -6.48 10.71 -4.45
C VAL A 40 -5.12 11.20 -4.94
N PHE A 41 -4.99 11.58 -6.21
CA PHE A 41 -3.75 12.06 -6.81
C PHE A 41 -3.62 13.58 -6.76
N SER A 42 -4.71 14.29 -6.43
CA SER A 42 -4.74 15.75 -6.29
C SER A 42 -4.79 16.14 -4.82
N GLY A 43 -3.75 16.81 -4.34
CA GLY A 43 -3.57 17.08 -2.93
C GLY A 43 -2.31 17.85 -2.59
N LYS A 44 -1.96 17.85 -1.30
CA LYS A 44 -0.75 18.48 -0.79
C LYS A 44 -0.09 17.65 0.29
N TRP A 45 1.21 17.85 0.47
CA TRP A 45 1.94 17.34 1.61
C TRP A 45 1.62 18.17 2.85
N VAL A 46 1.30 17.50 3.95
CA VAL A 46 1.02 18.10 5.26
C VAL A 46 1.96 17.45 6.28
N PHE A 47 2.56 18.28 7.13
CA PHE A 47 3.40 17.80 8.23
C PHE A 47 2.52 17.27 9.36
N ASP A 48 2.81 16.06 9.83
CA ASP A 48 2.07 15.34 10.87
C ASP A 48 3.06 14.57 11.75
N ASN A 49 3.43 15.17 12.88
CA ASN A 49 4.30 14.56 13.88
C ASN A 49 3.56 13.71 14.91
N ALA A 50 2.22 13.67 14.88
CA ALA A 50 1.42 12.92 15.84
C ALA A 50 1.13 11.50 15.35
N SER A 51 0.98 11.34 14.04
CA SER A 51 0.45 10.11 13.43
C SER A 51 1.39 9.41 12.45
N TYR A 52 2.52 10.04 12.10
CA TYR A 52 3.58 9.50 11.25
C TYR A 52 4.92 9.47 12.01
N PRO A 53 5.88 8.62 11.61
CA PRO A 53 5.81 7.65 10.52
C PRO A 53 4.89 6.45 10.83
N LEU A 54 4.50 5.70 9.79
CA LEU A 54 3.66 4.51 9.94
C LEU A 54 4.43 3.28 10.47
N TYR A 55 5.76 3.29 10.37
CA TYR A 55 6.68 2.31 10.93
C TYR A 55 8.02 2.99 11.17
N ASN A 56 8.80 2.51 12.13
CA ASN A 56 10.18 2.96 12.31
C ASN A 56 11.14 2.13 11.46
N GLU A 57 12.18 2.77 10.93
CA GLU A 57 13.21 2.13 10.11
C GLU A 57 13.93 1.00 10.89
N SER A 58 14.22 1.21 12.18
CA SER A 58 14.86 0.23 13.07
C SER A 58 14.06 -1.05 13.27
N ASP A 59 12.73 -0.95 13.19
CA ASP A 59 11.83 -2.05 13.56
C ASP A 59 11.56 -2.98 12.37
N CYS A 60 12.04 -2.61 11.17
CA CYS A 60 11.86 -3.41 9.97
C CYS A 60 13.15 -4.17 9.58
N PRO A 61 13.23 -5.48 9.87
CA PRO A 61 14.42 -6.28 9.53
C PRO A 61 14.58 -6.54 8.02
N TYR A 62 13.58 -6.18 7.20
CA TYR A 62 13.56 -6.39 5.75
C TYR A 62 13.98 -5.16 4.96
N MET A 63 14.25 -4.03 5.62
CA MET A 63 14.72 -2.83 4.96
C MET A 63 16.08 -3.11 4.31
N SER A 64 16.22 -2.80 3.01
CA SER A 64 17.52 -2.90 2.37
C SER A 64 18.42 -1.74 2.78
N ASP A 65 19.73 -1.96 2.82
CA ASP A 65 20.69 -0.91 3.16
C ASP A 65 20.59 0.31 2.22
N GLN A 66 20.22 0.08 0.96
CA GLN A 66 19.95 1.14 -0.03
C GLN A 66 18.80 2.09 0.36
N LEU A 67 17.91 1.67 1.25
CA LEU A 67 16.72 2.43 1.68
C LEU A 67 16.81 2.87 3.15
N ALA A 68 17.81 2.40 3.89
CA ALA A 68 17.96 2.63 5.32
C ALA A 68 18.73 3.94 5.60
N CYS A 69 18.09 5.09 5.35
CA CYS A 69 18.76 6.39 5.44
C CYS A 69 19.26 6.72 6.86
N HIS A 70 18.46 6.45 7.90
CA HIS A 70 18.86 6.74 9.28
C HIS A 70 20.05 5.87 9.69
N LYS A 71 20.01 4.57 9.34
CA LYS A 71 21.14 3.65 9.57
C LYS A 71 22.44 4.12 8.92
N HIS A 72 22.36 4.80 7.77
CA HIS A 72 23.51 5.27 7.00
C HIS A 72 23.84 6.75 7.20
N GLY A 73 23.48 7.32 8.36
CA GLY A 73 24.00 8.61 8.83
C GLY A 73 23.12 9.83 8.54
N ARG A 74 21.90 9.64 8.05
CA ARG A 74 20.94 10.74 7.94
C ARG A 74 20.30 11.03 9.29
N ASN A 75 20.68 12.16 9.89
CA ASN A 75 20.21 12.57 11.22
C ASN A 75 18.92 13.41 11.19
N ASP A 76 18.57 14.02 10.05
CA ASP A 76 17.32 14.78 9.92
C ASP A 76 16.12 13.84 9.70
N LEU A 77 15.29 13.62 10.72
CA LEU A 77 14.13 12.71 10.63
C LEU A 77 12.82 13.42 10.26
N GLY A 78 12.88 14.73 9.98
CA GLY A 78 11.69 15.52 9.61
C GLY A 78 10.98 15.01 8.36
N TYR A 79 11.70 14.38 7.42
CA TYR A 79 11.13 13.83 6.19
C TYR A 79 10.13 12.69 6.45
N GLN A 80 10.23 11.99 7.58
CA GLN A 80 9.37 10.84 7.91
C GLN A 80 7.97 11.25 8.35
N HIS A 81 7.78 12.52 8.71
CA HIS A 81 6.56 13.06 9.30
C HIS A 81 5.65 13.75 8.27
N TRP A 82 5.87 13.53 6.98
CA TRP A 82 5.02 14.08 5.92
C TRP A 82 3.96 13.08 5.49
N ARG A 83 2.71 13.55 5.41
CA ARG A 83 1.58 12.79 4.89
C ARG A 83 0.96 13.46 3.68
N TRP A 84 0.49 12.64 2.74
CA TRP A 84 -0.29 13.12 1.60
C TRP A 84 -1.75 13.36 2.01
N GLN A 85 -2.29 14.54 1.72
CA GLN A 85 -3.67 14.93 1.98
C GLN A 85 -4.37 15.29 0.66
N PRO A 86 -5.27 14.44 0.14
CA PRO A 86 -6.12 14.79 -0.99
C PRO A 86 -6.99 16.02 -0.66
N HIS A 87 -7.33 16.81 -1.69
CA HIS A 87 -8.15 18.02 -1.51
C HIS A 87 -9.58 17.71 -1.10
N ASP A 88 -10.18 16.70 -1.73
CA ASP A 88 -11.63 16.46 -1.65
C ASP A 88 -11.99 15.37 -0.63
N CYS A 89 -11.01 14.71 -0.01
CA CYS A 89 -11.27 13.73 1.03
C CYS A 89 -10.08 13.44 1.95
N ASN A 90 -10.37 12.77 3.06
CA ASN A 90 -9.37 12.21 3.96
C ASN A 90 -9.10 10.74 3.62
N LEU A 91 -7.83 10.37 3.50
CA LEU A 91 -7.43 8.97 3.37
C LEU A 91 -7.70 8.24 4.69
N LYS A 92 -8.21 7.00 4.58
CA LYS A 92 -8.37 6.13 5.74
C LYS A 92 -7.00 5.85 6.35
N ARG A 93 -6.89 5.96 7.68
CA ARG A 93 -5.66 5.62 8.41
C ARG A 93 -5.27 4.16 8.13
N TRP A 94 -3.97 3.92 7.99
CA TRP A 94 -3.43 2.58 7.80
C TRP A 94 -3.86 1.68 8.96
N ASN A 95 -4.55 0.58 8.63
CA ASN A 95 -4.86 -0.49 9.56
C ASN A 95 -4.22 -1.77 9.03
N VAL A 96 -3.11 -2.14 9.68
CA VAL A 96 -2.31 -3.29 9.27
C VAL A 96 -3.09 -4.60 9.36
N LYS A 97 -3.97 -4.77 10.36
CA LYS A 97 -4.80 -5.97 10.51
C LYS A 97 -5.80 -6.08 9.37
N GLU A 98 -6.42 -4.97 8.98
CA GLU A 98 -7.35 -4.96 7.85
C GLU A 98 -6.66 -5.33 6.53
N MET A 99 -5.45 -4.81 6.29
CA MET A 99 -4.68 -5.19 5.10
C MET A 99 -4.25 -6.67 5.16
N TRP A 100 -3.78 -7.12 6.32
CA TRP A 100 -3.38 -8.51 6.56
C TRP A 100 -4.53 -9.47 6.25
N GLU A 101 -5.74 -9.19 6.74
CA GLU A 101 -6.94 -9.98 6.44
C GLU A 101 -7.33 -9.94 4.96
N LYS A 102 -7.21 -8.78 4.30
CA LYS A 102 -7.50 -8.67 2.86
C LYS A 102 -6.57 -9.52 1.99
N LEU A 103 -5.33 -9.73 2.46
CA LEU A 103 -4.29 -10.52 1.79
C LEU A 103 -4.29 -12.01 2.19
N ARG A 104 -5.07 -12.40 3.19
CA ARG A 104 -5.18 -13.80 3.64
C ARG A 104 -5.54 -14.72 2.46
N GLY A 105 -4.75 -15.78 2.27
CA GLY A 105 -4.94 -16.76 1.19
C GLY A 105 -4.68 -16.22 -0.22
N LYS A 106 -4.06 -15.03 -0.35
CA LYS A 106 -3.77 -14.38 -1.63
C LYS A 106 -2.28 -14.12 -1.79
N ARG A 107 -1.90 -13.80 -3.02
CA ARG A 107 -0.54 -13.40 -3.39
C ARG A 107 -0.61 -12.02 -4.04
N LEU A 108 0.11 -11.06 -3.46
CA LEU A 108 0.32 -9.73 -4.03
C LEU A 108 1.73 -9.68 -4.62
N MET A 109 1.86 -9.21 -5.86
CA MET A 109 3.14 -9.11 -6.55
C MET A 109 3.32 -7.70 -7.10
N PHE A 110 4.47 -7.10 -6.82
CA PHE A 110 4.93 -5.87 -7.44
C PHE A 110 5.84 -6.24 -8.62
N VAL A 111 5.53 -5.74 -9.81
CA VAL A 111 6.28 -6.02 -11.05
C VAL A 111 6.71 -4.69 -11.63
N GLY A 112 8.01 -4.51 -11.84
CA GLY A 112 8.56 -3.27 -12.37
C GLY A 112 10.05 -3.15 -12.07
N ASP A 113 10.50 -1.90 -11.93
CA ASP A 113 11.90 -1.55 -11.74
C ASP A 113 12.29 -1.43 -10.25
N SER A 114 13.38 -0.71 -9.98
CA SER A 114 13.86 -0.44 -8.63
C SER A 114 12.90 0.40 -7.79
N LEU A 115 12.06 1.26 -8.39
CA LEU A 115 11.07 2.05 -7.65
C LEU A 115 9.95 1.14 -7.15
N ASN A 116 9.47 0.21 -7.97
CA ASN A 116 8.51 -0.80 -7.53
C ASN A 116 9.08 -1.72 -6.44
N ARG A 117 10.37 -2.05 -6.49
CA ARG A 117 11.05 -2.77 -5.40
C ARG A 117 11.02 -1.98 -4.09
N GLY A 118 11.25 -0.66 -4.14
CA GLY A 118 11.14 0.21 -2.96
C GLY A 118 9.73 0.24 -2.37
N GLN A 119 8.70 0.34 -3.23
CA GLN A 119 7.30 0.27 -2.79
C GLN A 119 6.96 -1.07 -2.13
N TRP A 120 7.45 -2.17 -2.68
CA TRP A 120 7.26 -3.51 -2.11
C TRP A 120 7.92 -3.64 -0.73
N ILE A 121 9.16 -3.16 -0.55
CA ILE A 121 9.82 -3.16 0.76
C ILE A 121 9.04 -2.33 1.78
N SER A 122 8.54 -1.14 1.38
CA SER A 122 7.71 -0.31 2.25
C SER A 122 6.43 -1.04 2.70
N MET A 123 5.75 -1.75 1.79
CA MET A 123 4.58 -2.57 2.11
C MET A 123 4.92 -3.70 3.11
N VAL A 124 6.07 -4.36 2.94
CA VAL A 124 6.53 -5.40 3.89
C VAL A 124 6.77 -4.80 5.28
N CYS A 125 7.45 -3.65 5.38
CA CYS A 125 7.69 -2.98 6.66
C CYS A 125 6.40 -2.50 7.35
N LEU A 126 5.39 -2.10 6.57
CA LEU A 126 4.06 -1.77 7.09
C LEU A 126 3.31 -2.98 7.65
N LEU A 127 3.49 -4.16 7.05
CA LEU A 127 2.77 -5.40 7.41
C LEU A 127 3.44 -6.20 8.53
N GLN A 128 4.78 -6.21 8.56
CA GLN A 128 5.54 -7.11 9.45
C GLN A 128 5.21 -6.94 10.93
N SER A 129 4.81 -5.74 11.36
CA SER A 129 4.59 -5.41 12.78
C SER A 129 3.51 -6.25 13.48
N VAL A 130 2.56 -6.83 12.74
CA VAL A 130 1.52 -7.71 13.31
C VAL A 130 1.71 -9.19 13.03
N ILE A 131 2.75 -9.54 12.29
CA ILE A 131 3.05 -10.93 11.96
C ILE A 131 4.13 -11.42 12.94
N PRO A 132 3.86 -12.48 13.73
CA PRO A 132 4.85 -13.08 14.61
C PRO A 132 6.14 -13.44 13.87
N ALA A 133 7.28 -13.32 14.55
CA ALA A 133 8.60 -13.51 13.92
C ALA A 133 8.80 -14.92 13.35
N ASP A 134 8.23 -15.94 13.98
CA ASP A 134 8.21 -17.34 13.56
C ASP A 134 7.28 -17.61 12.38
N LYS A 135 6.31 -16.71 12.13
CA LYS A 135 5.33 -16.81 11.05
C LYS A 135 5.66 -15.94 9.84
N ARG A 136 6.86 -15.39 9.75
CA ARG A 136 7.30 -14.56 8.62
C ARG A 136 8.67 -14.95 8.12
N SER A 137 8.83 -14.99 6.80
CA SER A 137 10.12 -15.28 6.18
C SER A 137 10.30 -14.50 4.88
N MET A 138 11.56 -14.25 4.52
CA MET A 138 11.94 -13.59 3.28
C MET A 138 12.91 -14.48 2.53
N SER A 139 12.58 -14.84 1.29
CA SER A 139 13.48 -15.58 0.40
C SER A 139 13.93 -14.69 -0.75
N PRO A 140 15.15 -14.12 -0.68
CA PRO A 140 15.69 -13.31 -1.77
C PRO A 140 16.17 -14.22 -2.92
N ASN A 141 15.59 -14.06 -4.11
CA ASN A 141 16.15 -14.56 -5.36
C ASN A 141 16.34 -13.40 -6.34
N ALA A 142 17.37 -13.48 -7.19
CA ALA A 142 17.78 -12.41 -8.10
C ALA A 142 16.64 -11.85 -8.98
N HIS A 143 15.68 -12.70 -9.38
CA HIS A 143 14.54 -12.29 -10.21
C HIS A 143 13.21 -12.21 -9.44
N LEU A 144 13.13 -12.75 -8.23
CA LEU A 144 11.89 -12.85 -7.47
C LEU A 144 12.19 -12.93 -5.97
N THR A 145 11.90 -11.85 -5.26
CA THR A 145 11.94 -11.84 -3.79
C THR A 145 10.54 -12.12 -3.24
N ILE A 146 10.44 -13.08 -2.33
CA ILE A 146 9.15 -13.50 -1.75
C ILE A 146 9.19 -13.23 -0.25
N PHE A 147 8.27 -12.38 0.21
CA PHE A 147 7.90 -12.30 1.62
C PHE A 147 6.72 -13.24 1.86
N ARG A 148 6.89 -14.22 2.74
CA ARG A 148 5.85 -15.16 3.14
C ARG A 148 5.47 -14.86 4.57
N ALA A 149 4.17 -14.82 4.81
CA ALA A 149 3.65 -14.64 6.14
C ALA A 149 2.45 -15.57 6.36
N GLU A 150 2.46 -16.23 7.51
CA GLU A 150 1.58 -17.34 7.86
C GLU A 150 0.58 -16.89 8.93
N VAL A 151 -0.60 -17.52 8.93
CA VAL A 151 -1.69 -17.21 9.86
C VAL A 151 -1.52 -18.00 11.15
#